data_AF-A0A7S3KXI8-F1
#
_entry.id   AF-A0A7S3KXI8-F1
#
_cell.length_a   1.000
_cell.length_b   1.000
_cell.length_c   1.000
_cell.angle_alpha   90.00
_cell.angle_beta   90.00
_cell.angle_gamma   90.00
#
_symmetry.space_group_name_H-M   'P 1'
#
loop_
_entity.id
_entity.type
_entity.pdbx_description
1 polymer ?
#
loop_
_entity_poly.entity_id
_entity_poly.type
_entity_poly.pdbx_seq_one_letter_code
_entity_poly.pdbx_strand_id
1 'polypeptide(L)'
;NNLRNSGQPVVKITRDQWLKEAFEAEQSQSIVTARAIISETLYEGIEDKNDKEENKKNWTDTADNFLANGAIECSRAMHLCICKELKDDIRAWMNAINLEEKHGNIKSQGKILQQALEACNETELFYLIYAKHLWKKEKDIDKAIEVLQKGLSKITDEEELYLAIIKLYKEKRMFDDTRKILIKGRQIC
;
A
#
# COMPACT_ATOMS: atom_id res chain seq x y z
N ASN A 1 -13.44 -32.03 -45.31
CA ASN A 1 -12.58 -30.83 -45.13
C ASN A 1 -11.94 -30.87 -43.76
N ASN A 2 -10.96 -31.78 -43.63
CA ASN A 2 -9.77 -31.59 -42.81
C ASN A 2 -9.19 -30.19 -43.09
N LEU A 3 -8.85 -29.41 -42.06
CA LEU A 3 -7.67 -28.53 -42.06
C LEU A 3 -7.39 -28.02 -40.63
N ARG A 4 -6.20 -28.42 -40.14
CA ARG A 4 -5.43 -27.91 -39.00
C ARG A 4 -5.80 -28.42 -37.60
N ASN A 5 -5.36 -29.64 -37.36
CA ASN A 5 -4.61 -29.95 -36.15
C ASN A 5 -3.34 -29.07 -36.14
N SER A 6 -3.26 -28.05 -35.29
CA SER A 6 -1.99 -27.44 -34.90
C SER A 6 -1.71 -27.84 -33.46
N GLY A 7 -1.16 -29.04 -33.30
CA GLY A 7 -0.51 -29.48 -32.07
C GLY A 7 0.72 -28.63 -31.79
N GLN A 8 0.51 -27.39 -31.35
CA GLN A 8 1.50 -26.76 -30.50
C GLN A 8 1.48 -27.58 -29.20
N PRO A 9 2.62 -28.09 -28.70
CA PRO A 9 2.66 -28.43 -27.29
C PRO A 9 2.25 -27.16 -26.57
N VAL A 10 1.11 -27.21 -25.87
CA VAL A 10 0.74 -26.12 -24.98
C VAL A 10 1.77 -26.19 -23.87
N VAL A 11 2.90 -25.52 -24.06
CA VAL A 11 3.93 -25.38 -23.03
C VAL A 11 3.27 -24.56 -21.95
N LYS A 12 2.75 -25.25 -20.93
CA LYS A 12 2.18 -24.61 -19.77
C LYS A 12 3.35 -24.01 -19.01
N ILE A 13 3.61 -22.74 -19.27
CA ILE A 13 4.64 -21.97 -18.57
C ILE A 13 4.26 -21.97 -17.08
N THR A 14 5.20 -22.38 -16.22
CA THR A 14 4.96 -22.42 -14.78
C THR A 14 4.97 -21.01 -14.20
N ARG A 15 4.36 -20.81 -13.02
CA ARG A 15 4.42 -19.52 -12.32
C ARG A 15 5.86 -19.04 -12.14
N ASP A 16 6.77 -19.91 -11.73
CA ASP A 16 8.18 -19.54 -11.54
C ASP A 16 8.86 -19.04 -12.82
N GLN A 17 8.52 -19.64 -13.97
CA GLN A 17 9.02 -19.18 -15.26
C GLN A 17 8.49 -17.78 -15.59
N TRP A 18 7.20 -17.53 -15.37
CA TRP A 18 6.64 -16.19 -15.56
C TRP A 18 7.24 -15.15 -14.61
N LEU A 19 7.47 -15.50 -13.34
CA LEU A 19 8.11 -14.60 -12.38
C LEU A 19 9.55 -14.27 -12.79
N LYS A 20 10.26 -15.23 -13.40
CA LYS A 20 11.58 -15.00 -13.98
C LYS A 20 11.51 -14.04 -15.18
N GLU A 21 10.54 -14.20 -16.07
CA GLU A 21 10.32 -13.26 -17.19
C GLU A 21 9.99 -11.84 -16.67
N ALA A 22 9.21 -11.72 -15.59
CA ALA A 22 8.94 -10.44 -14.96
C ALA A 22 10.24 -9.78 -14.43
N PHE A 23 11.10 -10.57 -13.78
CA PHE A 23 12.42 -10.13 -13.33
C PHE A 23 13.29 -9.64 -14.50
N GLU A 24 13.41 -10.43 -15.57
CA GLU A 24 14.20 -10.08 -16.75
C GLU A 24 13.65 -8.83 -17.46
N ALA A 25 12.32 -8.66 -17.49
CA ALA A 25 11.68 -7.46 -18.00
C ALA A 25 12.02 -6.22 -17.17
N GLU A 26 12.08 -6.32 -15.84
CA GLU A 26 12.52 -5.22 -14.98
C GLU A 26 13.99 -4.88 -15.20
N GLN A 27 14.87 -5.87 -15.28
CA GLN A 27 16.31 -5.64 -15.57
C GLN A 27 16.51 -4.95 -16.92
N SER A 28 15.63 -5.24 -17.88
CA SER A 28 15.59 -4.58 -19.20
C SER A 28 14.86 -3.23 -19.19
N GLN A 29 14.51 -2.69 -18.02
CA GLN A 29 13.76 -1.44 -17.82
C GLN A 29 12.33 -1.43 -18.39
N SER A 30 11.78 -2.58 -18.75
CA SER A 30 10.39 -2.74 -19.21
C SER A 30 9.42 -2.93 -18.03
N ILE A 31 9.33 -1.89 -17.19
CA ILE A 31 8.60 -1.92 -15.91
C ILE A 31 7.10 -2.23 -16.10
N VAL A 32 6.49 -1.72 -17.18
CA VAL A 32 5.05 -1.95 -17.45
C VAL A 32 4.79 -3.42 -17.77
N THR A 33 5.68 -4.05 -18.53
CA THR A 33 5.60 -5.48 -18.85
C THR A 33 5.77 -6.33 -17.59
N ALA A 34 6.77 -6.04 -16.76
CA ALA A 34 6.99 -6.75 -15.51
C ALA A 34 5.76 -6.70 -14.59
N ARG A 35 5.14 -5.52 -14.46
CA ARG A 35 3.90 -5.34 -13.68
C ARG A 35 2.74 -6.15 -14.22
N ALA A 36 2.55 -6.17 -15.54
CA ALA A 36 1.48 -6.92 -16.19
C ALA A 36 1.64 -8.43 -16.00
N ILE A 37 2.87 -8.95 -16.14
CA ILE A 37 3.15 -10.36 -15.90
C ILE A 37 2.80 -10.72 -14.45
N ILE A 38 3.19 -9.90 -13.48
CA ILE A 38 2.89 -10.14 -12.06
C ILE A 38 1.39 -10.14 -11.77
N SER A 39 0.62 -9.22 -12.35
CA SER A 39 -0.83 -9.19 -12.12
C SER A 39 -1.53 -10.42 -12.68
N GLU A 40 -1.13 -10.89 -13.87
CA GLU A 40 -1.74 -12.07 -14.49
C GLU A 40 -1.33 -13.37 -13.79
N THR A 41 -0.13 -13.42 -13.23
CA THR A 41 0.45 -14.65 -12.63
C THR A 41 0.18 -14.78 -11.14
N LEU A 42 -0.54 -13.83 -10.54
CA LEU A 42 -0.84 -13.79 -9.11
C LEU A 42 -1.50 -15.08 -8.61
N TYR A 43 -2.43 -15.63 -9.38
CA TYR A 43 -3.20 -16.84 -9.01
C TYR A 43 -2.68 -18.14 -9.62
N GLU A 44 -1.61 -18.08 -10.41
CA GLU A 44 -1.07 -19.30 -11.02
C GLU A 44 -0.46 -20.20 -9.94
N GLY A 45 -0.78 -21.49 -9.97
CA GLY A 45 -0.29 -22.43 -8.96
C GLY A 45 -0.83 -22.21 -7.53
N ILE A 46 -1.90 -21.43 -7.36
CA ILE A 46 -2.67 -21.36 -6.11
C ILE A 46 -3.70 -22.49 -6.08
N GLU A 47 -3.69 -23.28 -5.01
CA GLU A 47 -4.59 -24.42 -4.83
C GLU A 47 -6.02 -23.98 -4.48
N ASP A 48 -6.19 -23.13 -3.45
CA ASP A 48 -7.48 -22.55 -3.07
C ASP A 48 -7.44 -21.02 -3.13
N LYS A 49 -8.18 -20.44 -4.08
CA LYS A 49 -8.28 -18.97 -4.23
C LYS A 49 -9.03 -18.30 -3.07
N ASN A 50 -9.79 -19.06 -2.28
CA ASN A 50 -10.55 -18.55 -1.14
C ASN A 50 -9.72 -18.53 0.15
N ASP A 51 -8.63 -19.30 0.23
CA ASP A 51 -7.73 -19.25 1.38
C ASP A 51 -6.83 -18.01 1.30
N LYS A 52 -7.37 -16.88 1.75
CA LYS A 52 -6.67 -15.59 1.72
C LYS A 52 -5.40 -15.59 2.57
N GLU A 53 -5.32 -16.36 3.66
CA GLU A 53 -4.17 -16.35 4.55
C GLU A 53 -2.99 -17.12 3.95
N GLU A 54 -3.23 -18.30 3.37
CA GLU A 54 -2.19 -19.05 2.66
C GLU A 54 -1.72 -18.30 1.41
N ASN A 55 -2.66 -17.76 0.63
CA ASN A 55 -2.35 -16.98 -0.56
C ASN A 55 -1.54 -15.73 -0.23
N LYS A 56 -1.90 -15.02 0.83
CA LYS A 56 -1.15 -13.87 1.35
C LYS A 56 0.30 -14.26 1.61
N LYS A 57 0.53 -15.36 2.34
CA LYS A 57 1.89 -15.82 2.65
C LYS A 57 2.70 -16.12 1.38
N ASN A 58 2.11 -16.86 0.44
CA ASN A 58 2.76 -17.17 -0.83
C ASN A 58 3.12 -15.90 -1.62
N TRP A 59 2.20 -14.94 -1.70
CA TRP A 59 2.44 -13.67 -2.37
C TRP A 59 3.49 -12.82 -1.66
N THR A 60 3.49 -12.75 -0.33
CA THR A 60 4.51 -12.02 0.43
C THR A 60 5.89 -12.64 0.26
N ASP A 61 5.99 -13.97 0.32
CA ASP A 61 7.26 -14.68 0.11
C ASP A 61 7.80 -14.41 -1.30
N THR A 62 6.91 -14.34 -2.30
CA THR A 62 7.27 -13.99 -3.67
C THR A 62 7.76 -12.53 -3.78
N ALA A 63 7.08 -11.60 -3.11
CA ALA A 63 7.48 -10.19 -3.08
C ALA A 63 8.86 -10.00 -2.41
N ASP A 64 9.11 -10.70 -1.31
CA ASP A 64 10.38 -10.68 -0.58
C ASP A 64 11.52 -11.29 -1.41
N ASN A 65 11.24 -12.38 -2.14
CA ASN A 65 12.19 -12.95 -3.08
C ASN A 65 12.59 -11.95 -4.18
N PHE A 66 11.64 -11.19 -4.73
CA PHE A 66 11.98 -10.13 -5.69
C PHE A 66 12.88 -9.04 -5.06
N LEU A 67 12.61 -8.63 -3.82
CA LEU A 67 13.45 -7.65 -3.12
C LEU A 67 14.86 -8.18 -2.86
N ALA A 68 14.99 -9.42 -2.42
CA ALA A 68 16.29 -10.06 -2.18
C ALA A 68 17.15 -10.12 -3.45
N ASN A 69 16.51 -10.25 -4.62
CA ASN A 69 17.18 -10.28 -5.92
C ASN A 69 17.33 -8.89 -6.56
N GLY A 70 16.91 -7.80 -5.88
CA GLY A 70 17.05 -6.43 -6.37
C GLY A 70 15.99 -5.98 -7.39
N ALA A 71 14.92 -6.76 -7.59
CA ALA A 71 13.79 -6.42 -8.45
C ALA A 71 12.70 -5.68 -7.66
N ILE A 72 12.94 -4.38 -7.46
CA ILE A 72 12.13 -3.52 -6.59
C ILE A 72 10.77 -3.25 -7.23
N GLU A 73 10.70 -3.03 -8.55
CA GLU A 73 9.44 -2.76 -9.23
C GLU A 73 8.54 -3.99 -9.30
N CYS A 74 9.11 -5.18 -9.46
CA CYS A 74 8.39 -6.45 -9.35
C CYS A 74 7.81 -6.63 -7.97
N SER A 75 8.62 -6.44 -6.92
CA SER A 75 8.13 -6.52 -5.54
C SER A 75 7.01 -5.49 -5.27
N ARG A 76 7.19 -4.25 -5.73
CA ARG A 76 6.16 -3.20 -5.63
C ARG A 76 4.87 -3.62 -6.32
N ALA A 77 4.95 -4.20 -7.53
CA ALA A 77 3.80 -4.70 -8.26
C ALA A 77 3.08 -5.81 -7.47
N MET A 78 3.84 -6.72 -6.87
CA MET A 78 3.30 -7.80 -6.05
C MET A 78 2.57 -7.26 -4.83
N HIS A 79 3.18 -6.35 -4.06
CA HIS A 79 2.52 -5.72 -2.90
C HIS A 79 1.25 -4.96 -3.29
N LEU A 80 1.24 -4.28 -4.43
CA LEU A 80 0.04 -3.62 -4.95
C LEU A 80 -1.08 -4.62 -5.29
N CYS A 81 -0.74 -5.77 -5.88
CA CYS A 81 -1.70 -6.84 -6.11
C CYS A 81 -2.25 -7.38 -4.78
N ILE A 82 -1.40 -7.64 -3.80
CA ILE A 82 -1.82 -8.10 -2.46
C ILE A 82 -2.79 -7.09 -1.83
N CYS A 83 -2.49 -5.79 -1.86
CA CYS A 83 -3.36 -4.76 -1.29
C CYS A 83 -4.73 -4.66 -2.00
N LYS A 84 -4.78 -4.96 -3.31
CA LYS A 84 -6.06 -4.98 -4.06
C LYS A 84 -6.94 -6.15 -3.67
N GLU A 85 -6.35 -7.30 -3.40
CA GLU A 85 -7.06 -8.51 -2.98
C GLU A 85 -7.44 -8.49 -1.50
N LEU A 86 -6.56 -7.92 -0.66
CA LEU A 86 -6.69 -7.83 0.79
C LEU A 86 -6.89 -6.37 1.23
N LYS A 87 -7.97 -5.75 0.75
CA LYS A 87 -8.24 -4.32 0.98
C LYS A 87 -8.32 -3.95 2.45
N ASP A 88 -8.84 -4.85 3.28
CA ASP A 88 -9.08 -4.61 4.70
C ASP A 88 -7.87 -5.00 5.57
N ASP A 89 -6.82 -5.58 4.99
CA ASP A 89 -5.66 -6.05 5.75
C ASP A 89 -4.63 -4.94 5.97
N ILE A 90 -4.59 -4.45 7.21
CA ILE A 90 -3.65 -3.42 7.66
C ILE A 90 -2.19 -3.83 7.39
N ARG A 91 -1.82 -5.11 7.57
CA ARG A 91 -0.43 -5.56 7.40
C ARG A 91 0.02 -5.49 5.94
N ALA A 92 -0.87 -5.81 4.99
CA ALA A 92 -0.56 -5.73 3.57
C ALA A 92 -0.21 -4.29 3.16
N TRP A 93 -1.05 -3.33 3.56
CA TRP A 93 -0.81 -1.91 3.30
C TRP A 93 0.45 -1.39 3.98
N MET A 94 0.69 -1.77 5.24
CA MET A 94 1.91 -1.39 5.97
C MET A 94 3.18 -1.88 5.27
N ASN A 95 3.18 -3.11 4.76
CA ASN A 95 4.32 -3.64 4.01
C ASN A 95 4.57 -2.84 2.72
N ALA A 96 3.51 -2.49 1.98
CA ALA A 96 3.63 -1.64 0.79
C ALA A 96 4.18 -0.23 1.12
N ILE A 97 3.71 0.39 2.20
CA ILE A 97 4.18 1.71 2.65
C ILE A 97 5.66 1.65 3.06
N ASN A 98 6.05 0.61 3.81
CA ASN A 98 7.43 0.42 4.25
C ASN A 98 8.39 0.19 3.07
N LEU A 99 7.91 -0.50 2.02
CA LEU A 99 8.68 -0.66 0.79
C LEU A 99 8.93 0.69 0.12
N GLU A 100 7.89 1.53 -0.01
CA GLU A 100 8.02 2.88 -0.56
C GLU A 100 8.90 3.79 0.29
N GLU A 101 8.90 3.64 1.61
CA GLU A 101 9.77 4.42 2.49
C GLU A 101 11.26 4.11 2.24
N LYS A 102 11.60 2.86 1.94
CA LYS A 102 12.98 2.40 1.72
C LYS A 102 13.47 2.60 0.28
N HIS A 103 12.63 2.31 -0.70
CA HIS A 103 13.02 2.24 -2.11
C HIS A 103 12.18 3.14 -3.03
N GLY A 104 11.14 3.76 -2.50
CA GLY A 104 10.22 4.59 -3.24
C GLY A 104 10.61 6.06 -3.29
N ASN A 105 9.68 6.85 -3.80
CA ASN A 105 9.76 8.30 -3.78
C ASN A 105 8.63 8.89 -2.93
N ILE A 106 8.76 10.15 -2.54
CA ILE A 106 7.80 10.82 -1.65
C ILE A 106 6.38 10.79 -2.25
N LYS A 107 6.27 10.91 -3.58
CA LYS A 107 4.99 10.93 -4.30
C LYS A 107 4.34 9.54 -4.38
N SER A 108 5.12 8.49 -4.60
CA SER A 108 4.62 7.10 -4.66
C SER A 108 4.15 6.67 -3.28
N GLN A 109 4.94 6.96 -2.23
CA GLN A 109 4.54 6.73 -0.85
C GLN A 109 3.23 7.45 -0.51
N GLY A 110 3.09 8.73 -0.88
CA GLY A 110 1.85 9.50 -0.68
C GLY A 110 0.64 8.88 -1.40
N LYS A 111 0.82 8.36 -2.62
CA LYS A 111 -0.25 7.66 -3.35
C LYS A 111 -0.69 6.37 -2.67
N ILE A 112 0.26 5.55 -2.20
CA ILE A 112 -0.07 4.31 -1.47
C ILE A 112 -0.78 4.64 -0.16
N LEU A 113 -0.33 5.66 0.57
CA LEU A 113 -0.99 6.10 1.81
C LEU A 113 -2.43 6.57 1.58
N GLN A 114 -2.67 7.31 0.50
CA GLN A 114 -4.03 7.71 0.13
C GLN A 114 -4.90 6.48 -0.20
N GLN A 115 -4.38 5.52 -0.95
CA GLN A 115 -5.11 4.28 -1.27
C GLN A 115 -5.41 3.46 0.00
N ALA A 116 -4.45 3.37 0.92
CA ALA A 116 -4.62 2.70 2.20
C ALA A 116 -5.72 3.37 3.05
N LEU A 117 -5.78 4.71 3.05
CA LEU A 117 -6.85 5.46 3.74
C LEU A 117 -8.24 5.25 3.14
N GLU A 118 -8.32 5.11 1.82
CA GLU A 118 -9.58 4.84 1.13
C GLU A 118 -10.08 3.42 1.41
N ALA A 119 -9.15 2.45 1.49
CA ALA A 119 -9.46 1.06 1.79
C ALA A 119 -9.77 0.84 3.28
N CYS A 120 -8.86 1.25 4.18
CA CYS A 120 -8.96 1.06 5.63
C CYS A 120 -9.33 2.38 6.32
N ASN A 121 -10.58 2.82 6.14
CA ASN A 121 -11.01 4.12 6.67
C ASN A 121 -11.46 4.11 8.14
N GLU A 122 -11.56 2.92 8.74
CA GLU A 122 -12.00 2.68 10.12
C GLU A 122 -10.87 2.76 11.15
N THR A 123 -9.61 2.82 10.69
CA THR A 123 -8.42 2.80 11.56
C THR A 123 -7.72 4.16 11.56
N GLU A 124 -7.40 4.68 12.74
CA GLU A 124 -6.67 5.94 12.95
C GLU A 124 -5.22 5.88 12.47
N LEU A 125 -4.62 4.68 12.50
CA LEU A 125 -3.24 4.40 12.11
C LEU A 125 -2.85 5.04 10.77
N PHE A 126 -3.63 4.83 9.70
CA PHE A 126 -3.30 5.35 8.38
C PHE A 126 -3.43 6.87 8.29
N TYR A 127 -4.35 7.48 9.06
CA TYR A 127 -4.46 8.93 9.16
C TYR A 127 -3.22 9.53 9.82
N LEU A 128 -2.76 8.91 10.92
CA LEU A 128 -1.55 9.33 11.64
C LEU A 128 -0.29 9.19 10.77
N ILE A 129 -0.13 8.07 10.07
CA ILE A 129 1.01 7.84 9.18
C ILE A 129 0.99 8.82 8.00
N TYR A 130 -0.17 9.02 7.37
CA TYR A 130 -0.26 9.93 6.23
C TYR A 130 -0.03 11.39 6.64
N ALA A 131 -0.59 11.84 7.76
CA ALA A 131 -0.32 13.16 8.30
C ALA A 131 1.16 13.36 8.64
N LYS A 132 1.82 12.34 9.22
CA LYS A 132 3.26 12.36 9.50
C LYS A 132 4.08 12.46 8.22
N HIS A 133 3.69 11.76 7.15
CA HIS A 133 4.32 11.83 5.83
C HIS A 133 4.21 13.24 5.23
N LEU A 134 2.99 13.78 5.19
CA LEU A 134 2.72 15.13 4.68
C LEU A 134 3.52 16.21 5.44
N TRP A 135 3.54 16.12 6.77
CA TRP A 135 4.28 17.07 7.61
C TRP A 135 5.79 16.97 7.42
N LYS A 136 6.37 15.77 7.51
CA LYS A 136 7.84 15.60 7.53
C LYS A 136 8.48 15.57 6.15
N LYS A 137 7.82 14.97 5.17
CA LYS A 137 8.39 14.73 3.82
C LYS A 137 7.93 15.81 2.84
N GLU A 138 6.63 16.07 2.76
CA GLU A 138 6.07 17.07 1.83
C GLU A 138 6.10 18.49 2.39
N LYS A 139 6.30 18.64 3.71
CA LYS A 139 6.28 19.94 4.43
C LYS A 139 4.94 20.68 4.30
N ASP A 140 3.86 19.93 4.09
CA ASP A 140 2.51 20.46 3.96
C ASP A 140 1.73 20.20 5.26
N ILE A 141 1.79 21.17 6.18
CA ILE A 141 1.12 21.08 7.49
C ILE A 141 -0.40 21.20 7.32
N ASP A 142 -0.86 21.97 6.34
CA ASP A 142 -2.28 22.27 6.14
C ASP A 142 -3.03 21.02 5.67
N LYS A 143 -2.48 20.31 4.68
CA LYS A 143 -3.03 19.02 4.27
C LYS A 143 -2.94 17.97 5.38
N ALA A 144 -1.86 17.97 6.16
CA ALA A 144 -1.74 17.03 7.28
C ALA A 144 -2.85 17.24 8.32
N ILE A 145 -3.20 18.50 8.62
CA ILE A 145 -4.32 18.82 9.51
C ILE A 145 -5.65 18.40 8.88
N GLU A 146 -5.88 18.70 7.60
CA GLU A 146 -7.12 18.32 6.90
C GLU A 146 -7.35 16.80 6.94
N VAL A 147 -6.30 16.00 6.70
CA VAL A 147 -6.33 14.54 6.79
C VAL A 147 -6.74 14.08 8.19
N LEU A 148 -6.13 14.64 9.25
CA LEU A 148 -6.46 14.25 10.62
C LEU A 148 -7.88 14.66 11.02
N GLN A 149 -8.35 15.84 10.58
CA GLN A 149 -9.73 16.27 10.79
C GLN A 149 -10.73 15.33 10.09
N LYS A 150 -10.40 14.88 8.87
CA LYS A 150 -11.19 13.86 8.17
C LYS A 150 -11.20 12.54 8.95
N GLY A 151 -10.09 12.15 9.55
CA GLY A 151 -10.00 11.03 10.48
C GLY A 151 -10.96 11.18 11.65
N LEU A 152 -10.90 12.30 12.38
CA LEU A 152 -11.80 12.59 13.51
C LEU A 152 -13.29 12.60 13.15
N SER A 153 -13.62 13.00 11.91
CA SER A 153 -15.03 12.99 11.46
C SER A 153 -15.58 11.59 11.21
N LYS A 154 -14.70 10.61 10.98
CA LYS A 154 -15.06 9.22 10.68
C LYS A 154 -14.93 8.30 11.88
N ILE A 155 -13.83 8.46 12.61
CA ILE A 155 -13.48 7.65 13.78
C ILE A 155 -13.67 8.56 14.99
N THR A 156 -14.82 8.40 15.64
CA THR A 156 -15.16 9.14 16.85
C THR A 156 -14.31 8.66 18.01
N ASP A 157 -13.99 9.56 18.93
CA ASP A 157 -13.39 9.28 20.24
C ASP A 157 -11.93 8.81 20.29
N GLU A 158 -11.17 8.96 19.20
CA GLU A 158 -9.74 8.61 19.19
C GLU A 158 -8.83 9.74 19.71
N GLU A 159 -8.26 9.54 20.91
CA GLU A 159 -7.37 10.50 21.57
C GLU A 159 -6.12 10.82 20.73
N GLU A 160 -5.53 9.82 20.08
CA GLU A 160 -4.29 9.99 19.32
C GLU A 160 -4.45 10.98 18.16
N LEU A 161 -5.61 11.00 17.50
CA LEU A 161 -5.91 11.95 16.43
C LEU A 161 -6.00 13.38 16.96
N TYR A 162 -6.64 13.59 18.12
CA TYR A 162 -6.69 14.91 18.77
C TYR A 162 -5.30 15.41 19.13
N LEU A 163 -4.46 14.56 19.74
CA LEU A 163 -3.10 14.92 20.13
C LEU A 163 -2.23 15.24 18.91
N ALA A 164 -2.37 14.49 17.81
CA ALA A 164 -1.67 14.76 16.57
C ALA A 164 -2.05 16.12 15.96
N ILE A 165 -3.35 16.48 15.95
CA ILE A 165 -3.81 17.79 15.46
C ILE A 165 -3.28 18.92 16.35
N ILE A 166 -3.35 18.78 17.67
CA ILE A 166 -2.83 19.77 18.63
C ILE A 166 -1.35 20.04 18.37
N LYS A 167 -0.57 18.97 18.14
CA LYS A 167 0.84 19.08 17.82
C LYS A 167 1.08 19.88 16.54
N LEU A 168 0.31 19.63 15.48
CA LEU A 168 0.44 20.38 14.22
C LEU A 168 -0.02 21.84 14.35
N TYR A 169 -1.11 22.12 15.05
CA TYR A 169 -1.55 23.51 15.29
C TYR A 169 -0.56 24.31 16.13
N LYS A 170 0.08 23.66 17.11
CA LYS A 170 1.16 24.28 17.88
C LYS A 170 2.35 24.64 17.00
N GLU A 171 2.74 23.75 16.09
CA GLU A 171 3.81 24.00 15.12
C GLU A 171 3.46 25.20 14.21
N LYS A 172 2.20 25.30 13.79
CA LYS A 172 1.66 26.42 12.99
C LYS A 172 1.37 27.70 13.81
N ARG A 173 1.57 27.68 15.13
CA ARG A 173 1.26 28.78 16.08
C ARG A 173 -0.22 29.21 16.10
N MET A 174 -1.13 28.29 15.80
CA MET A 174 -2.58 28.52 15.83
C MET A 174 -3.14 28.20 17.23
N PHE A 175 -2.87 29.06 18.20
CA PHE A 175 -3.21 28.80 19.61
C PHE A 175 -4.71 28.79 19.90
N ASP A 176 -5.51 29.58 19.18
CA ASP A 176 -6.96 29.64 19.41
C ASP A 176 -7.67 28.37 18.95
N ASP A 177 -7.30 27.83 17.79
CA ASP A 177 -7.85 26.56 17.32
C ASP A 177 -7.33 25.37 18.12
N THR A 178 -6.08 25.46 18.61
CA THR A 178 -5.54 24.50 19.58
C THR A 178 -6.40 24.43 20.84
N ARG A 179 -6.81 25.58 21.40
CA ARG A 179 -7.68 25.63 22.59
C ARG A 179 -9.05 25.00 22.33
N LYS A 180 -9.67 25.29 21.18
CA LYS A 180 -10.97 24.71 20.81
C LYS A 180 -10.89 23.19 20.74
N ILE A 181 -9.85 22.65 20.10
CA ILE A 181 -9.66 21.21 19.97
C ILE A 181 -9.32 20.55 21.31
N LEU A 182 -8.54 21.21 22.18
CA LEU A 182 -8.28 20.73 23.54
C LEU A 182 -9.54 20.62 24.39
N ILE A 183 -10.44 21.60 24.30
CA ILE A 183 -11.73 21.54 25.01
C ILE A 183 -12.56 20.35 24.53
N LYS A 184 -12.59 20.10 23.22
CA LYS A 184 -13.28 18.94 22.63
C LYS A 184 -12.65 17.61 23.06
N GLY A 185 -11.33 17.47 22.95
CA GLY A 185 -10.63 16.26 23.37
C GLY A 185 -10.82 15.95 24.85
N ARG A 186 -10.84 16.97 25.71
CA ARG A 186 -11.10 16.81 27.16
C ARG A 186 -12.52 16.33 27.49
N GLN A 187 -13.50 16.53 26.61
CA GLN A 187 -14.86 16.02 26.83
C GLN A 187 -15.01 14.54 26.48
N ILE A 188 -14.03 13.99 25.76
CA ILE A 188 -14.03 12.63 25.22
C ILE A 188 -13.19 11.70 26.12
N CYS A 189 -12.06 12.19 26.65
CA CYS A 189 -11.27 11.51 27.69
C CYS A 189 -11.98 11.50 29.05
#